data_AF-A0A925NXZ8-F1
#
_entry.id   AF-A0A925NXZ8-F1
#
_cell.length_a   1.000
_cell.length_b   1.000
_cell.length_c   1.000
_cell.angle_alpha   90.00
_cell.angle_beta   90.00
_cell.angle_gamma   90.00
#
_symmetry.space_group_name_H-M   'P 1'
#
loop_
_entity.id
_entity.type
_entity.pdbx_description
1 polymer ?
#
loop_
_entity_poly.entity_id
_entity_poly.type
_entity_poly.pdbx_seq_one_letter_code
_entity_poly.pdbx_strand_id
1 'polypeptide(L)'
;MKKILNLMLSAAVLLCVVGKAHGHAISIGYENAGPGSVNIWLGTYEHGGHHLEGSLTLVGVLGNAFPSTTVAFSTLTATGVANKPAGLIDGVSNFYVQYGGGPNNLPLVGSQDNWLATFPNLPANHWQGVNFTGLAAGSYQFTWTPIANPTQEWSLWSSQMNGIFDLSGVVQPPATGVPDGGSSLAMFGLVVVGLAGFNRKLKLVAA
;
A
#
# COMPACT_ATOMS: atom_id res chain seq x y z
N MET A 1 -40.64 -27.26 34.45
CA MET A 1 -40.74 -26.51 33.18
C MET A 1 -39.97 -25.20 33.18
N LYS A 2 -40.14 -24.28 34.14
CA LYS A 2 -39.39 -22.99 34.20
C LYS A 2 -37.85 -23.13 34.21
N LYS A 3 -37.31 -24.20 34.80
CA LYS A 3 -35.86 -24.47 34.86
C LYS A 3 -35.25 -24.92 33.51
N ILE A 4 -36.05 -25.52 32.61
CA ILE A 4 -35.59 -25.97 31.28
C ILE A 4 -35.61 -24.80 30.29
N LEU A 5 -36.59 -23.89 30.43
CA LEU A 5 -36.68 -22.67 29.62
C LEU A 5 -35.49 -21.72 29.85
N ASN A 6 -35.04 -21.59 31.11
CA ASN A 6 -33.89 -20.73 31.43
C ASN A 6 -32.57 -21.29 30.89
N LEU A 7 -32.40 -22.62 30.86
CA LEU A 7 -31.18 -23.27 30.35
C LEU A 7 -31.04 -23.12 28.82
N MET A 8 -32.16 -23.13 28.09
CA MET A 8 -32.17 -22.90 26.64
C MET A 8 -31.90 -21.43 26.27
N LEU A 9 -32.35 -20.48 27.10
CA LEU A 9 -32.06 -19.06 26.90
C LEU A 9 -30.58 -18.73 27.12
N SER A 10 -29.91 -19.44 28.05
CA SER A 10 -28.46 -19.28 28.29
C SER A 10 -27.59 -19.84 27.16
N ALA A 11 -28.01 -20.95 26.54
CA ALA A 11 -27.29 -21.55 25.42
C ALA A 11 -27.40 -20.69 24.14
N ALA A 12 -28.54 -20.03 23.92
CA ALA A 12 -28.74 -19.13 22.77
C ALA A 12 -27.91 -17.85 22.84
N VAL A 13 -27.58 -17.36 24.04
CA VAL A 13 -26.73 -16.17 24.23
C VAL A 13 -25.23 -16.50 24.03
N LEU A 14 -24.81 -17.74 24.29
CA LEU A 14 -23.41 -18.17 24.08
C LEU A 14 -23.05 -18.33 22.59
N LEU A 15 -24.02 -18.59 21.71
CA LEU A 15 -23.81 -18.72 20.25
C LEU A 15 -23.67 -17.38 19.52
N CYS A 16 -23.98 -16.25 20.16
CA CYS A 16 -23.92 -14.92 19.54
C CYS A 16 -22.59 -14.18 19.76
N VAL A 17 -21.61 -14.80 20.43
CA VAL A 17 -20.25 -14.23 20.56
C VAL A 17 -19.33 -14.87 19.53
N VAL A 18 -19.70 -14.81 18.26
CA VAL A 18 -18.72 -15.02 17.18
C VAL A 18 -17.86 -13.76 17.21
N GLY A 19 -16.73 -13.84 17.92
CA GLY A 19 -15.75 -12.77 17.95
C GLY A 19 -15.44 -12.33 16.51
N LYS A 20 -15.36 -11.01 16.29
CA LYS A 20 -14.90 -10.46 15.01
C LYS A 20 -13.63 -11.21 14.62
N ALA A 21 -13.69 -11.96 13.52
CA ALA A 21 -12.49 -12.50 12.89
C ALA A 21 -11.49 -11.35 12.79
N HIS A 22 -10.29 -11.56 13.32
CA HIS A 22 -9.22 -10.60 13.14
C HIS A 22 -8.96 -10.56 11.64
N GLY A 23 -9.06 -9.39 11.04
CA GLY A 23 -8.83 -9.31 9.61
C GLY A 23 -7.35 -9.36 9.32
N HIS A 24 -6.91 -10.18 8.37
CA HIS A 24 -5.50 -10.42 8.10
C HIS A 24 -4.96 -9.55 6.96
N ALA A 25 -5.86 -8.99 6.14
CA ALA A 25 -5.50 -7.94 5.20
C ALA A 25 -5.07 -6.69 5.99
N ILE A 26 -3.80 -6.34 5.82
CA ILE A 26 -3.06 -5.34 6.61
C ILE A 26 -2.40 -4.27 5.75
N SER A 27 -2.37 -4.45 4.43
CA SER A 27 -1.76 -3.49 3.52
C SER A 27 -2.60 -3.28 2.28
N ILE A 28 -2.56 -2.09 1.70
CA ILE A 28 -3.11 -1.80 0.40
C ILE A 28 -2.22 -0.78 -0.30
N GLY A 29 -2.09 -0.93 -1.60
CA GLY A 29 -1.24 -0.07 -2.40
C GLY A 29 -1.62 -0.06 -3.86
N TYR A 30 -0.99 0.82 -4.59
CA TYR A 30 -1.15 0.94 -6.03
C TYR A 30 0.22 1.06 -6.71
N GLU A 31 0.31 0.57 -7.93
CA GLU A 31 1.51 0.72 -8.74
C GLU A 31 1.14 1.01 -10.19
N ASN A 32 2.08 1.60 -10.89
CA ASN A 32 1.95 1.76 -12.32
C ASN A 32 1.87 0.41 -13.04
N ALA A 33 0.87 0.22 -13.89
CA ALA A 33 0.74 -0.94 -14.77
C ALA A 33 0.92 -0.61 -16.27
N GLY A 34 1.31 0.62 -16.60
CA GLY A 34 1.51 1.13 -17.95
C GLY A 34 0.72 2.43 -18.18
N PRO A 35 0.82 3.02 -19.39
CA PRO A 35 0.08 4.23 -19.73
C PRO A 35 -1.42 4.09 -19.49
N GLY A 36 -1.97 4.99 -18.67
CA GLY A 36 -3.39 5.00 -18.31
C GLY A 36 -3.87 3.76 -17.57
N SER A 37 -2.96 3.06 -16.88
CA SER A 37 -3.25 1.81 -16.17
C SER A 37 -2.60 1.77 -14.78
N VAL A 38 -3.32 1.23 -13.81
CA VAL A 38 -2.84 1.06 -12.43
C VAL A 38 -3.19 -0.35 -11.94
N ASN A 39 -2.26 -1.01 -11.26
CA ASN A 39 -2.59 -2.17 -10.44
C ASN A 39 -2.87 -1.69 -9.02
N ILE A 40 -3.96 -2.15 -8.43
CA ILE A 40 -4.24 -1.95 -7.01
C ILE A 40 -4.15 -3.31 -6.33
N TRP A 41 -3.42 -3.36 -5.22
CA TRP A 41 -3.05 -4.56 -4.51
C TRP A 41 -3.52 -4.50 -3.06
N LEU A 42 -4.13 -5.58 -2.58
CA LEU A 42 -4.43 -5.81 -1.16
C LEU A 42 -3.44 -6.86 -0.64
N GLY A 43 -2.76 -6.52 0.45
CA GLY A 43 -1.74 -7.33 1.10
C GLY A 43 -2.21 -7.86 2.45
N THR A 44 -1.87 -9.11 2.72
CA THR A 44 -2.17 -9.82 3.96
C THR A 44 -0.94 -10.64 4.40
N TYR A 45 -0.92 -11.00 5.68
CA TYR A 45 -0.02 -12.06 6.15
C TYR A 45 -0.71 -13.42 6.02
N GLU A 46 0.08 -14.46 5.79
CA GLU A 46 -0.39 -15.83 5.58
C GLU A 46 -1.30 -16.33 6.70
N HIS A 47 -2.56 -16.63 6.35
CA HIS A 47 -3.56 -17.13 7.28
C HIS A 47 -4.75 -17.85 6.61
N GLY A 48 -4.52 -19.10 6.24
CA GLY A 48 -5.58 -20.00 5.78
C GLY A 48 -5.65 -20.20 4.27
N GLY A 49 -4.83 -19.50 3.49
CA GLY A 49 -4.47 -19.90 2.12
C GLY A 49 -4.44 -18.76 1.11
N HIS A 50 -3.66 -18.92 0.04
CA HIS A 50 -3.44 -17.87 -0.96
C HIS A 50 -4.37 -18.04 -2.18
N HIS A 51 -5.48 -17.30 -2.19
CA HIS A 51 -6.54 -17.37 -3.22
C HIS A 51 -7.17 -16.00 -3.46
N LEU A 52 -7.97 -15.81 -4.52
CA LEU A 52 -8.62 -14.53 -4.85
C LEU A 52 -9.96 -14.39 -4.13
N GLU A 53 -10.19 -13.27 -3.44
CA GLU A 53 -11.48 -12.96 -2.82
C GLU A 53 -11.83 -11.47 -2.84
N GLY A 54 -13.00 -11.18 -3.38
CA GLY A 54 -13.60 -9.86 -3.34
C GLY A 54 -13.36 -9.07 -4.63
N SER A 55 -13.50 -7.75 -4.50
CA SER A 55 -13.39 -6.82 -5.61
C SER A 55 -12.95 -5.45 -5.12
N LEU A 56 -12.52 -4.62 -6.05
CA LEU A 56 -12.29 -3.20 -5.83
C LEU A 56 -13.20 -2.40 -6.74
N THR A 57 -13.74 -1.31 -6.20
CA THR A 57 -14.42 -0.27 -6.96
C THR A 57 -13.49 0.93 -7.06
N LEU A 58 -13.26 1.44 -8.27
CA LEU A 58 -12.51 2.65 -8.53
C LEU A 58 -13.44 3.73 -9.09
N VAL A 59 -13.30 4.96 -8.61
CA VAL A 59 -14.06 6.12 -9.10
C VAL A 59 -13.16 7.35 -9.17
N GLY A 60 -13.36 8.20 -10.17
CA GLY A 60 -12.68 9.49 -10.27
C GLY A 60 -13.24 10.47 -9.23
N VAL A 61 -12.37 11.20 -8.54
CA VAL A 61 -12.74 12.16 -7.49
C VAL A 61 -11.99 13.48 -7.68
N LEU A 62 -12.33 14.49 -6.87
CA LEU A 62 -11.66 15.81 -6.87
C LEU A 62 -11.56 16.47 -8.25
N GLY A 63 -12.60 16.31 -9.08
CA GLY A 63 -12.67 16.90 -10.42
C GLY A 63 -12.17 16.00 -11.55
N ASN A 64 -11.64 14.81 -11.23
CA ASN A 64 -11.30 13.81 -12.24
C ASN A 64 -12.53 12.95 -12.61
N ALA A 65 -12.77 12.80 -13.92
CA ALA A 65 -13.92 12.06 -14.43
C ALA A 65 -13.53 10.61 -14.75
N PHE A 66 -13.98 9.67 -13.92
CA PHE A 66 -13.92 8.24 -14.20
C PHE A 66 -15.14 7.55 -13.57
N PRO A 67 -15.92 6.78 -14.34
CA PRO A 67 -17.13 6.15 -13.83
C PRO A 67 -16.81 5.14 -12.73
N SER A 68 -17.71 5.01 -11.75
CA SER A 68 -17.59 3.97 -10.73
C SER A 68 -17.52 2.60 -11.40
N THR A 69 -16.36 1.95 -11.28
CA THR A 69 -16.04 0.70 -11.97
C THR A 69 -15.60 -0.32 -10.95
N THR A 70 -16.33 -1.43 -10.86
CA THR A 70 -16.01 -2.54 -9.95
C THR A 70 -15.38 -3.69 -10.73
N VAL A 71 -14.25 -4.17 -10.26
CA VAL A 71 -13.52 -5.30 -10.86
C VAL A 71 -13.14 -6.28 -9.76
N ALA A 72 -13.43 -7.56 -9.98
CA ALA A 72 -13.01 -8.63 -9.08
C ALA A 72 -11.48 -8.78 -9.09
N PHE A 73 -10.89 -9.20 -7.97
CA PHE A 73 -9.47 -9.52 -7.97
C PHE A 73 -9.19 -10.66 -8.96
N SER A 74 -8.12 -10.52 -9.73
CA SER A 74 -7.75 -11.46 -10.80
C SER A 74 -6.32 -11.93 -10.72
N THR A 75 -5.49 -11.30 -9.88
CA THR A 75 -4.05 -11.55 -9.80
C THR A 75 -3.65 -11.94 -8.39
N LEU A 76 -2.85 -12.99 -8.24
CA LEU A 76 -2.19 -13.36 -6.99
C LEU A 76 -0.68 -13.37 -7.20
N THR A 77 0.07 -12.90 -6.22
CA THR A 77 1.52 -13.13 -6.19
C THR A 77 1.80 -14.57 -5.76
N ALA A 78 3.06 -15.00 -5.78
CA ALA A 78 3.48 -16.16 -4.99
C ALA A 78 3.59 -15.78 -3.50
N THR A 79 3.57 -16.77 -2.60
CA THR A 79 3.75 -16.58 -1.16
C THR A 79 5.15 -16.13 -0.81
N GLY A 80 5.29 -15.12 0.05
CA GLY A 80 6.55 -14.67 0.63
C GLY A 80 6.78 -13.16 0.53
N VAL A 81 7.50 -12.58 1.49
CA VAL A 81 7.77 -11.12 1.55
C VAL A 81 8.54 -10.62 0.33
N ALA A 82 9.43 -11.44 -0.22
CA ALA A 82 10.17 -11.13 -1.45
C ALA A 82 9.28 -11.02 -2.70
N ASN A 83 8.02 -11.45 -2.61
CA ASN A 83 7.04 -11.41 -3.69
C ASN A 83 6.07 -10.22 -3.59
N LYS A 84 6.39 -9.21 -2.76
CA LYS A 84 5.71 -7.92 -2.79
C LYS A 84 5.78 -7.34 -4.22
N PRO A 85 4.65 -6.91 -4.82
CA PRO A 85 4.68 -6.31 -6.16
C PRO A 85 5.66 -5.15 -6.23
N ALA A 86 6.52 -5.14 -7.26
CA ALA A 86 7.74 -4.33 -7.27
C ALA A 86 7.48 -2.82 -7.27
N GLY A 87 6.33 -2.36 -7.77
CA GLY A 87 5.94 -0.95 -7.76
C GLY A 87 5.29 -0.47 -6.46
N LEU A 88 5.12 -1.37 -5.48
CA LEU A 88 4.67 -1.03 -4.13
C LEU A 88 5.84 -0.54 -3.27
N ILE A 89 5.91 0.77 -3.10
CA ILE A 89 6.92 1.46 -2.32
C ILE A 89 6.30 1.86 -0.97
N ASP A 90 6.81 1.28 0.11
CA ASP A 90 6.30 1.51 1.47
C ASP A 90 6.33 3.00 1.84
N GLY A 91 5.19 3.53 2.30
CA GLY A 91 5.03 4.94 2.66
C GLY A 91 4.85 5.90 1.46
N VAL A 92 4.89 5.40 0.22
CA VAL A 92 4.68 6.20 -0.99
C VAL A 92 3.46 5.70 -1.78
N SER A 93 3.45 4.42 -2.12
CA SER A 93 2.40 3.78 -2.92
C SER A 93 1.90 2.47 -2.30
N ASN A 94 2.53 2.04 -1.21
CA ASN A 94 2.10 0.95 -0.36
C ASN A 94 1.90 1.43 1.07
N PHE A 95 0.75 1.08 1.65
CA PHE A 95 0.36 1.58 2.96
C PHE A 95 -0.15 0.46 3.84
N TYR A 96 0.26 0.47 5.10
CA TYR A 96 -0.17 -0.49 6.11
C TYR A 96 -1.26 0.12 6.98
N VAL A 97 -2.15 -0.72 7.51
CA VAL A 97 -3.16 -0.27 8.48
C VAL A 97 -2.49 0.25 9.75
N GLN A 98 -2.97 1.39 10.23
CA GLN A 98 -2.59 1.88 11.55
C GLN A 98 -3.39 1.15 12.62
N TYR A 99 -2.68 0.59 13.61
CA TYR A 99 -3.31 0.03 14.80
C TYR A 99 -3.96 1.15 15.63
N GLY A 100 -5.26 1.01 15.94
CA GLY A 100 -5.96 1.92 16.87
C GLY A 100 -6.92 2.96 16.26
N GLY A 101 -7.09 2.99 14.93
CA GLY A 101 -8.17 3.74 14.27
C GLY A 101 -7.95 5.25 14.17
N GLY A 102 -7.70 5.74 12.95
CA GLY A 102 -7.66 7.17 12.60
C GLY A 102 -8.60 7.47 11.42
N PRO A 103 -9.29 8.61 11.37
CA PRO A 103 -10.46 8.81 10.50
C PRO A 103 -10.17 8.75 8.98
N ASN A 104 -11.21 8.33 8.24
CA ASN A 104 -11.34 7.99 6.80
C ASN A 104 -10.98 9.08 5.76
N ASN A 105 -10.31 10.17 6.12
CA ASN A 105 -10.09 11.32 5.22
C ASN A 105 -8.62 11.73 5.10
N LEU A 106 -7.71 11.04 5.79
CA LEU A 106 -6.27 11.23 5.66
C LEU A 106 -5.68 10.06 4.89
N PRO A 107 -4.64 10.28 4.06
CA PRO A 107 -4.01 9.20 3.30
C PRO A 107 -3.60 8.08 4.25
N LEU A 108 -3.77 6.83 3.83
CA LEU A 108 -3.24 5.68 4.54
C LEU A 108 -1.79 5.97 4.93
N VAL A 109 -1.48 5.90 6.22
CA VAL A 109 -0.12 6.17 6.71
C VAL A 109 0.51 4.84 7.07
N GLY A 110 1.61 4.47 6.41
CA GLY A 110 2.43 3.38 6.95
C GLY A 110 3.49 2.85 6.00
N SER A 111 4.75 2.93 6.44
CA SER A 111 5.80 2.04 5.99
C SER A 111 5.66 0.66 6.65
N GLN A 112 6.21 -0.38 6.02
CA GLN A 112 6.23 -1.74 6.57
C GLN A 112 6.94 -1.81 7.93
N ASP A 113 7.95 -0.96 8.15
CA ASP A 113 8.73 -0.94 9.38
C ASP A 113 7.90 -0.60 10.62
N ASN A 114 6.95 0.33 10.51
CA ASN A 114 6.07 0.67 11.63
C ASN A 114 5.14 -0.51 11.99
N TRP A 115 4.68 -1.24 10.97
CA TRP A 115 3.89 -2.45 11.16
C TRP A 115 4.74 -3.55 11.81
N LEU A 116 5.91 -3.87 11.26
CA LEU A 116 6.79 -4.91 11.79
C LEU A 116 7.38 -4.58 13.15
N ALA A 117 7.55 -3.30 13.50
CA ALA A 117 7.91 -2.90 14.86
C ALA A 117 6.84 -3.31 15.89
N THR A 118 5.57 -3.32 15.48
CA THR A 118 4.44 -3.72 16.33
C THR A 118 4.16 -5.22 16.24
N PHE A 119 4.26 -5.79 15.04
CA PHE A 119 3.93 -7.18 14.70
C PHE A 119 5.06 -7.81 13.85
N PRO A 120 6.22 -8.12 14.46
CA PRO A 120 7.42 -8.54 13.71
C PRO A 120 7.24 -9.85 12.94
N ASN A 121 6.29 -10.69 13.35
CA ASN A 121 6.05 -12.00 12.76
C ASN A 121 4.91 -12.02 11.73
N LEU A 122 4.29 -10.87 11.42
CA LEU A 122 3.11 -10.78 10.55
C LEU A 122 3.39 -9.88 9.32
N PRO A 123 4.42 -10.15 8.50
CA PRO A 123 4.66 -9.34 7.31
C PRO A 123 3.57 -9.56 6.25
N ALA A 124 3.27 -8.53 5.46
CA ALA A 124 2.47 -8.73 4.26
C ALA A 124 3.26 -9.59 3.26
N ASN A 125 2.86 -10.85 3.11
CA ASN A 125 3.55 -11.87 2.32
C ASN A 125 2.64 -12.54 1.28
N HIS A 126 1.34 -12.23 1.30
CA HIS A 126 0.38 -12.60 0.28
C HIS A 126 -0.27 -11.34 -0.30
N TRP A 127 -0.42 -11.31 -1.62
CA TRP A 127 -1.02 -10.18 -2.31
C TRP A 127 -2.06 -10.66 -3.32
N GLN A 128 -3.19 -9.96 -3.37
CA GLN A 128 -4.17 -10.06 -4.45
C GLN A 128 -4.35 -8.70 -5.12
N GLY A 129 -4.51 -8.72 -6.44
CA GLY A 129 -4.46 -7.51 -7.25
C GLY A 129 -5.52 -7.49 -8.34
N VAL A 130 -5.78 -6.27 -8.78
CA VAL A 130 -6.67 -5.96 -9.90
C VAL A 130 -6.05 -4.85 -10.73
N ASN A 131 -6.33 -4.88 -12.03
CA ASN A 131 -5.88 -3.85 -12.96
C ASN A 131 -7.05 -2.97 -13.40
N PHE A 132 -6.85 -1.65 -13.36
CA PHE A 132 -7.77 -0.67 -13.94
C PHE A 132 -7.07 0.04 -15.11
N THR A 133 -7.77 0.19 -16.23
CA THR A 133 -7.26 0.82 -17.45
C THR A 133 -8.13 2.00 -17.89
N GLY A 134 -7.63 2.81 -18.82
CA GLY A 134 -8.36 3.97 -19.35
C GLY A 134 -8.36 5.17 -18.39
N LEU A 135 -7.34 5.23 -17.53
CA LEU A 135 -7.20 6.27 -16.52
C LEU A 135 -6.47 7.49 -17.11
N ALA A 136 -7.01 8.68 -16.87
CA ALA A 136 -6.32 9.94 -17.07
C ALA A 136 -5.51 10.32 -15.81
N ALA A 137 -4.66 11.34 -15.93
CA ALA A 137 -4.06 11.99 -14.78
C ALA A 137 -5.17 12.58 -13.87
N GLY A 138 -5.07 12.39 -12.57
CA GLY A 138 -6.04 12.92 -11.61
C GLY A 138 -6.19 12.07 -10.36
N SER A 139 -7.12 12.46 -9.50
CA SER A 139 -7.40 11.78 -8.23
C SER A 139 -8.43 10.67 -8.43
N TYR A 140 -8.20 9.55 -7.76
CA TYR A 140 -9.10 8.40 -7.76
C TYR A 140 -9.32 7.92 -6.34
N GLN A 141 -10.53 7.45 -6.07
CA GLN A 141 -10.86 6.77 -4.83
C GLN A 141 -11.11 5.30 -5.13
N PHE A 142 -10.45 4.42 -4.38
CA PHE A 142 -10.74 3.00 -4.41
C PHE A 142 -11.54 2.58 -3.17
N THR A 143 -12.34 1.54 -3.31
CA THR A 143 -13.12 0.94 -2.23
C THR A 143 -13.09 -0.56 -2.35
N TRP A 144 -12.62 -1.25 -1.31
CA TRP A 144 -12.62 -2.70 -1.25
C TRP A 144 -14.01 -3.24 -0.89
N THR A 145 -14.41 -4.33 -1.55
CA THR A 145 -15.68 -5.03 -1.28
C THR A 145 -15.41 -6.53 -1.12
N PRO A 146 -15.68 -7.13 0.06
CA PRO A 146 -15.52 -8.56 0.27
C PRO A 146 -16.58 -9.35 -0.51
N ILE A 147 -16.32 -10.65 -0.69
CA ILE A 147 -17.38 -11.62 -0.98
C ILE A 147 -18.32 -11.77 0.23
N ALA A 148 -19.46 -12.44 0.06
CA ALA A 148 -20.46 -12.60 1.13
C ALA A 148 -19.89 -13.26 2.42
N ASN A 149 -18.93 -14.18 2.27
CA ASN A 149 -18.27 -14.87 3.38
C ASN A 149 -16.75 -14.88 3.12
N PRO A 150 -16.02 -13.79 3.41
CA PRO A 150 -14.58 -13.75 3.15
C PRO A 150 -13.85 -14.68 4.13
N THR A 151 -12.77 -15.28 3.67
CA THR A 151 -11.83 -15.97 4.55
C THR A 151 -11.14 -14.97 5.48
N GLN A 152 -10.53 -15.50 6.55
CA GLN A 152 -9.81 -14.67 7.50
C GLN A 152 -8.62 -13.95 6.84
N GLU A 153 -7.96 -14.62 5.90
CA GLU A 153 -6.90 -14.10 5.02
C GLU A 153 -7.26 -12.72 4.44
N TRP A 154 -8.45 -12.56 3.85
CA TRP A 154 -8.82 -11.34 3.14
C TRP A 154 -9.76 -10.43 3.90
N SER A 155 -10.23 -10.85 5.07
CA SER A 155 -10.97 -9.97 5.95
C SER A 155 -10.06 -8.80 6.39
N LEU A 156 -10.58 -7.57 6.36
CA LEU A 156 -9.77 -6.38 6.66
C LEU A 156 -9.49 -6.25 8.14
N TRP A 157 -8.22 -6.04 8.50
CA TRP A 157 -7.85 -5.72 9.87
C TRP A 157 -8.53 -4.42 10.34
N SER A 158 -8.65 -3.46 9.42
CA SER A 158 -9.30 -2.18 9.65
C SER A 158 -10.25 -1.85 8.51
N SER A 159 -11.42 -1.33 8.83
CA SER A 159 -12.36 -0.79 7.83
C SER A 159 -11.86 0.48 7.13
N GLN A 160 -10.68 0.98 7.52
CA GLN A 160 -10.08 2.23 7.04
C GLN A 160 -9.13 2.02 5.86
N MET A 161 -9.25 0.92 5.12
CA MET A 161 -8.40 0.64 3.97
C MET A 161 -8.83 1.31 2.68
N ASN A 162 -9.96 2.02 2.64
CA ASN A 162 -10.36 2.80 1.47
C ASN A 162 -9.54 4.09 1.41
N GLY A 163 -9.19 4.56 0.20
CA GLY A 163 -8.31 5.72 0.08
C GLY A 163 -8.45 6.46 -1.24
N ILE A 164 -7.94 7.69 -1.23
CA ILE A 164 -7.75 8.52 -2.42
C ILE A 164 -6.26 8.51 -2.77
N PHE A 165 -5.95 8.39 -4.05
CA PHE A 165 -4.59 8.54 -4.58
C PHE A 165 -4.60 9.39 -5.84
N ASP A 166 -3.44 10.02 -6.11
CA ASP A 166 -3.25 10.87 -7.27
C ASP A 166 -2.37 10.17 -8.31
N LEU A 167 -2.86 10.14 -9.55
CA LEU A 167 -2.08 9.75 -10.71
C LEU A 167 -1.56 11.02 -11.40
N SER A 168 -0.24 11.22 -11.39
CA SER A 168 0.42 12.42 -11.93
C SER A 168 0.44 12.53 -13.47
N GLY A 169 -0.21 11.61 -14.19
CA GLY A 169 -0.22 11.57 -15.66
C GLY A 169 1.07 11.03 -16.28
N VAL A 170 2.16 10.98 -15.52
CA VAL A 170 3.34 10.16 -15.81
C VAL A 170 3.33 9.02 -14.83
N VAL A 171 2.61 7.96 -15.18
CA VAL A 171 2.79 6.68 -14.51
C VAL A 171 4.17 6.21 -15.01
N GLN A 172 5.23 6.49 -14.25
CA GLN A 172 6.59 6.07 -14.57
C GLN A 172 6.66 4.54 -14.46
N PRO A 173 7.08 3.80 -15.51
CA PRO A 173 7.40 2.39 -15.33
C PRO A 173 8.40 2.25 -14.17
N PRO A 174 8.41 1.13 -13.43
CA PRO A 174 9.42 0.92 -12.40
C PRO A 174 10.77 1.26 -13.02
N ALA A 175 11.51 2.14 -12.36
CA ALA A 175 12.81 2.56 -12.86
C ALA A 175 13.67 1.29 -12.99
N THR A 176 13.79 0.75 -14.20
CA THR A 176 14.79 -0.28 -14.51
C THR A 176 16.20 0.34 -14.64
N GLY A 177 16.37 1.58 -14.20
CA GLY A 177 17.66 2.21 -14.02
C GLY A 177 18.23 1.81 -12.67
N VAL A 178 19.08 0.79 -12.68
CA VAL A 178 20.20 0.71 -11.73
C VAL A 178 20.81 2.12 -11.60
N PRO A 179 21.12 2.61 -10.39
CA PRO A 179 21.89 3.82 -10.25
C PRO A 179 23.28 3.55 -10.81
N ASP A 180 23.52 3.91 -12.06
CA ASP A 180 24.86 3.92 -12.62
C ASP A 180 25.63 4.96 -11.81
N GLY A 181 26.49 4.49 -10.90
CA GLY A 181 27.34 5.28 -10.01
C GLY A 181 28.40 6.12 -10.72
N GLY A 182 28.12 6.63 -11.92
CA GLY A 182 29.00 7.48 -12.72
C GLY A 182 28.76 8.98 -12.52
N SER A 183 27.61 9.42 -12.02
CA SER A 183 27.26 10.85 -11.98
C SER A 183 27.53 11.54 -10.63
N SER A 184 27.76 10.79 -9.55
CA SER A 184 28.08 11.35 -8.22
C SER A 184 29.58 11.62 -8.01
N LEU A 185 30.47 11.04 -8.83
CA LEU A 185 31.92 11.33 -8.79
C LEU A 185 32.31 12.59 -9.59
N ALA A 186 31.49 13.02 -10.55
CA ALA A 186 31.77 14.24 -11.32
C ALA A 186 31.58 15.53 -10.51
N MET A 187 30.74 15.51 -9.47
CA MET A 187 30.45 16.70 -8.66
C MET A 187 31.36 16.89 -7.44
N PHE A 188 32.14 15.86 -7.05
CA PHE A 188 33.22 16.03 -6.07
C PHE A 188 34.57 16.41 -6.73
N GLY A 189 34.76 16.08 -8.01
CA GLY A 189 35.98 16.46 -8.75
C GLY A 189 36.12 17.96 -9.03
N LEU A 190 35.00 18.71 -9.09
CA LEU A 190 35.04 20.16 -9.36
C LEU A 190 35.33 21.02 -8.12
N VAL A 191 35.15 20.47 -6.91
CA VAL A 191 35.42 21.20 -5.65
C VAL A 191 36.91 21.17 -5.30
N VAL A 192 37.65 20.14 -5.71
CA VAL A 192 39.09 20.02 -5.41
C VAL A 192 39.97 20.84 -6.36
N VAL A 193 39.54 21.10 -7.60
CA VAL A 193 40.31 21.94 -8.55
C VAL A 193 40.13 23.45 -8.27
N GLY A 194 39.00 23.87 -7.71
CA GLY A 194 38.73 25.27 -7.34
C GLY A 194 39.56 25.79 -6.17
N LEU A 195 40.02 24.92 -5.26
CA LEU A 195 40.77 25.31 -4.06
C LEU A 195 42.29 25.43 -4.28
N ALA A 196 42.82 24.91 -5.38
CA ALA A 196 44.24 25.00 -5.73
C ALA A 196 44.62 26.28 -6.53
N GLY A 197 43.63 27.02 -7.04
CA GLY A 197 43.83 28.18 -7.92
C GLY A 197 44.00 29.54 -7.22
N PHE A 198 43.69 29.66 -5.92
CA PHE A 198 43.62 30.97 -5.24
C PHE A 198 44.91 31.44 -4.54
N ASN A 199 46.00 30.66 -4.58
CA ASN A 199 47.25 31.00 -3.87
C ASN A 199 48.35 31.66 -4.72
N ARG A 200 48.03 32.27 -5.86
CA ARG A 200 48.99 33.10 -6.60
C ARG A 200 48.39 34.44 -6.97
N LYS A 201 48.53 35.42 -6.08
CA LYS A 201 49.14 36.75 -6.31
C LYS A 201 48.64 37.76 -5.27
N LEU A 202 49.43 37.97 -4.22
CA LEU A 202 49.48 39.24 -3.49
C LEU A 202 50.93 39.44 -3.01
N LYS A 203 51.74 40.06 -3.88
CA LYS A 203 52.91 40.83 -3.46
C LYS A 203 52.62 42.27 -3.86
N LEU A 204 52.29 43.10 -2.86
CA LEU A 204 52.44 44.56 -2.90
C LEU A 204 53.23 44.93 -1.63
N VAL A 205 54.47 45.38 -1.79
CA VAL A 205 54.93 46.77 -1.57
C VAL A 205 54.80 47.19 -0.10
N ALA A 206 55.93 47.17 0.61
CA ALA A 206 56.13 47.91 1.85
C ALA A 206 56.97 49.15 1.54
N ALA A 207 56.60 50.27 2.17
CA ALA A 207 57.28 51.56 2.16
C ALA A 207 58.68 51.49 2.81
#